data_AF-A0A811RFI5-F1
#
_entry.id   AF-A0A811RFI5-F1
#
_cell.length_a   1.000
_cell.length_b   1.000
_cell.length_c   1.000
_cell.angle_alpha   90.00
_cell.angle_beta   90.00
_cell.angle_gamma   90.00
#
_symmetry.space_group_name_H-M   'P 1'
#
loop_
_entity.id
_entity.type
_entity.pdbx_description
1 polymer ?
#
loop_
_entity_poly.entity_id
_entity_poly.type
_entity_poly.pdbx_seq_one_letter_code
_entity_poly.pdbx_strand_id
1 'polypeptide(L)'
;MVGECSSSSWRCCSWRCNASWADNRQRLAECAVGFGSGTLGGKSGKTYVVTDPSDDADPASPAPGKLRYGLVQKEPLWITFARDMTIRSKQELLVASRKTVDGRGADVVVGDGGTCFVVRNVSDVIIHGITIRGCRPAQATSSESDDESDEGDGIAVFHSTNVWVDHCTLEACADGLIDVTGASTNVTLSNILRNHNKDDAAWAQRRFHR
;
A
#
# COMPACT_ATOMS: atom_id res chain seq x y z
N MET A 1 15.43 19.62 -10.31
CA MET A 1 14.55 20.66 -10.89
C MET A 1 13.12 20.29 -10.55
N VAL A 2 12.43 21.08 -9.74
CA VAL A 2 11.03 20.86 -9.39
C VAL A 2 10.21 21.29 -10.59
N GLY A 3 9.51 20.36 -11.24
CA GLY A 3 8.74 20.63 -12.46
C GLY A 3 7.62 21.64 -12.21
N GLU A 4 7.47 22.61 -13.12
CA GLU A 4 6.50 23.69 -13.03
C GLU A 4 5.05 23.17 -12.92
N CYS A 5 4.32 23.73 -11.96
CA CYS A 5 2.89 23.51 -11.76
C CYS A 5 2.12 24.39 -12.74
N SER A 6 1.62 23.83 -13.85
CA SER A 6 0.71 24.53 -14.78
C SER A 6 -0.64 23.84 -14.90
N SER A 7 -1.67 24.62 -15.24
CA SER A 7 -3.11 24.35 -15.12
C SER A 7 -3.71 23.39 -16.18
N SER A 8 -2.97 22.38 -16.63
CA SER A 8 -3.52 21.34 -17.51
C SER A 8 -4.11 20.19 -16.70
N SER A 9 -5.19 19.59 -17.22
CA SER A 9 -6.01 18.54 -16.58
C SER A 9 -5.19 17.40 -15.96
N TRP A 10 -4.05 17.03 -16.55
CA TRP A 10 -3.21 15.93 -16.09
C TRP A 10 -2.26 16.30 -14.94
N ARG A 11 -2.03 17.60 -14.67
CA ARG A 11 -1.19 18.09 -13.55
C ARG A 11 -1.98 18.63 -12.36
N CYS A 12 -3.31 18.81 -12.48
CA CYS A 12 -4.23 19.10 -11.35
C CYS A 12 -4.15 18.07 -10.20
N CYS A 13 -3.53 16.94 -10.48
CA CYS A 13 -3.37 15.80 -9.61
C CYS A 13 -2.03 15.73 -8.86
N SER A 14 -1.11 16.64 -9.16
CA SER A 14 0.07 16.81 -8.33
C SER A 14 -0.36 17.42 -6.99
N TRP A 15 -0.54 16.57 -5.99
CA TRP A 15 -0.80 17.03 -4.62
C TRP A 15 0.30 17.98 -4.13
N ARG A 16 1.54 17.83 -4.64
CA ARG A 16 2.66 18.74 -4.37
C ARG A 16 2.44 20.16 -4.93
N CYS A 17 1.62 20.30 -5.97
CA CYS A 17 1.25 21.57 -6.58
C CYS A 17 -0.02 22.21 -5.98
N ASN A 18 -0.76 21.46 -5.16
CA ASN A 18 -1.98 21.97 -4.54
C ASN A 18 -1.69 22.36 -3.09
N ALA A 19 -1.52 23.65 -2.80
CA ALA A 19 -1.27 24.14 -1.44
C ALA A 19 -2.35 23.72 -0.41
N SER A 20 -3.57 23.42 -0.86
CA SER A 20 -4.70 22.96 -0.03
C SER A 20 -4.87 21.43 -0.03
N TRP A 21 -3.86 20.65 -0.45
CA TRP A 21 -3.96 19.19 -0.51
C TRP A 21 -4.32 18.56 0.84
N ALA A 22 -3.89 19.19 1.95
CA ALA A 22 -4.17 18.72 3.30
C ALA A 22 -5.66 18.86 3.67
N ASP A 23 -6.32 19.92 3.19
CA ASP A 23 -7.76 20.15 3.39
C ASP A 23 -8.62 19.28 2.46
N ASN A 24 -8.04 18.83 1.35
CA ASN A 24 -8.72 18.06 0.30
C ASN A 24 -8.00 16.75 0.00
N ARG A 25 -7.55 16.03 1.03
CA ARG A 25 -6.73 14.81 0.89
C ARG A 25 -7.33 13.80 -0.08
N GLN A 26 -8.64 13.58 0.00
CA GLN A 26 -9.34 12.56 -0.77
C GLN A 26 -9.41 12.85 -2.28
N ARG A 27 -9.13 14.10 -2.71
CA ARG A 27 -9.05 14.46 -4.14
C ARG A 27 -7.98 13.66 -4.89
N LEU A 28 -6.97 13.14 -4.18
CA LEU A 28 -5.97 12.22 -4.75
C LEU A 28 -6.63 11.03 -5.47
N ALA A 29 -7.76 10.50 -5.00
CA ALA A 29 -8.43 9.36 -5.62
C ALA A 29 -9.02 9.67 -7.01
N GLU A 30 -9.03 10.93 -7.46
CA GLU A 30 -9.47 11.33 -8.82
C GLU A 30 -8.31 11.35 -9.82
N CYS A 31 -7.11 10.95 -9.38
CA CYS A 31 -5.87 11.18 -10.08
C CYS A 31 -5.17 9.92 -10.58
N ALA A 32 -5.73 8.75 -10.27
CA ALA A 32 -5.23 7.50 -10.79
C ALA A 32 -5.30 7.51 -12.33
N VAL A 33 -4.26 7.01 -12.97
CA VAL A 33 -4.18 6.83 -14.43
C VAL A 33 -3.92 5.37 -14.77
N GLY A 34 -4.01 5.01 -16.06
CA GLY A 34 -3.76 3.64 -16.51
C GLY A 34 -4.89 2.66 -16.13
N PHE A 35 -4.54 1.38 -16.01
CA PHE A 35 -5.52 0.31 -15.75
C PHE A 35 -6.26 0.48 -14.42
N GLY A 36 -5.61 1.00 -13.40
CA GLY A 36 -6.20 1.31 -12.09
C GLY A 36 -6.85 2.70 -11.99
N SER A 37 -7.11 3.40 -13.10
CA SER A 37 -7.69 4.76 -13.09
C SER A 37 -9.06 4.88 -12.41
N GLY A 38 -9.80 3.78 -12.29
CA GLY A 38 -11.06 3.72 -11.55
C GLY A 38 -10.93 3.55 -10.04
N THR A 39 -9.70 3.45 -9.50
CA THR A 39 -9.47 3.15 -8.08
C THR A 39 -9.82 4.34 -7.19
N LEU A 40 -10.83 4.19 -6.34
CA LEU A 40 -11.29 5.24 -5.43
C LEU A 40 -10.77 5.09 -4.00
N GLY A 41 -10.26 3.90 -3.63
CA GLY A 41 -9.75 3.65 -2.28
C GLY A 41 -10.81 3.89 -1.20
N GLY A 42 -10.42 4.62 -0.16
CA GLY A 42 -11.28 5.04 0.95
C GLY A 42 -12.03 6.36 0.73
N LYS A 43 -12.11 6.87 -0.52
CA LYS A 43 -12.82 8.12 -0.83
C LYS A 43 -14.28 8.07 -0.33
N SER A 44 -14.78 9.20 0.17
CA SER A 44 -16.08 9.35 0.83
C SER A 44 -16.21 8.59 2.17
N GLY A 45 -15.17 7.87 2.57
CA GLY A 45 -15.04 7.26 3.89
C GLY A 45 -14.58 8.24 4.96
N LYS A 46 -14.58 7.76 6.20
CA LYS A 46 -14.06 8.54 7.34
C LYS A 46 -12.54 8.58 7.29
N THR A 47 -11.97 9.68 7.74
CA THR A 47 -10.53 9.74 8.02
C THR A 47 -10.23 8.97 9.30
N TYR A 48 -9.26 8.07 9.21
CA TYR A 48 -8.69 7.37 10.35
C TYR A 48 -7.23 7.79 10.52
N VAL A 49 -6.82 8.13 11.74
CA VAL A 49 -5.47 8.62 12.03
C VAL A 49 -4.74 7.57 12.85
N VAL A 50 -3.63 7.07 12.32
CA VAL A 50 -2.70 6.22 13.05
C VAL A 50 -1.88 7.09 13.99
N THR A 51 -1.94 6.77 15.27
CA THR A 51 -1.27 7.49 16.37
C THR A 51 -0.23 6.65 17.10
N ASP A 52 -0.34 5.33 16.96
CA ASP A 52 0.53 4.34 17.60
C ASP A 52 1.18 3.44 16.52
N PRO A 53 2.52 3.42 16.41
CA PRO A 53 3.22 2.62 15.43
C PRO A 53 3.47 1.17 15.86
N SER A 54 3.12 0.81 17.10
CA SER A 54 3.27 -0.56 17.58
C SER A 54 2.27 -1.49 16.89
N ASP A 55 2.65 -2.76 16.75
CA ASP A 55 1.73 -3.81 16.31
C ASP A 55 1.19 -4.59 17.51
N ASP A 56 0.00 -5.16 17.35
CA ASP A 56 -0.65 -5.92 18.40
C ASP A 56 0.06 -7.26 18.68
N ALA A 57 -0.17 -7.82 19.88
CA ALA A 57 0.28 -9.16 20.19
C ALA A 57 -0.59 -10.22 19.49
N ASP A 58 -1.89 -9.95 19.41
CA ASP A 58 -2.86 -10.73 18.66
C ASP A 58 -3.30 -9.94 17.40
N PRO A 59 -2.82 -10.33 16.20
CA PRO A 59 -3.21 -9.70 14.94
C PRO A 59 -4.71 -9.81 14.61
N ALA A 60 -5.43 -10.78 15.19
CA ALA A 60 -6.85 -10.98 14.95
C ALA A 60 -7.73 -9.98 15.71
N SER A 61 -7.19 -9.32 16.74
CA SER A 61 -7.91 -8.34 17.55
C SER A 61 -7.12 -7.03 17.67
N PRO A 62 -6.96 -6.27 16.56
CA PRO A 62 -6.12 -5.08 16.59
C PRO A 62 -6.76 -3.95 17.41
N ALA A 63 -5.93 -3.13 18.06
CA ALA A 63 -6.40 -2.01 18.88
C ALA A 63 -6.58 -0.71 18.04
N PRO A 64 -7.61 0.10 18.31
CA PRO A 64 -7.76 1.42 17.69
C PRO A 64 -6.53 2.32 17.90
N GLY A 65 -6.23 3.16 16.92
CA GLY A 65 -5.05 4.03 16.88
C GLY A 65 -3.83 3.42 16.16
N LYS A 66 -3.85 2.11 15.86
CA LYS A 66 -2.80 1.40 15.11
C LYS A 66 -3.15 1.23 13.64
N LEU A 67 -2.14 0.98 12.80
CA LEU A 67 -2.36 0.79 11.36
C LEU A 67 -3.22 -0.44 11.08
N ARG A 68 -2.91 -1.60 11.69
CA ARG A 68 -3.64 -2.86 11.48
C ARG A 68 -5.14 -2.71 11.70
N TYR A 69 -5.54 -2.02 12.77
CA TYR A 69 -6.96 -1.77 13.04
C TYR A 69 -7.64 -1.07 11.88
N GLY A 70 -7.05 0.02 11.36
CA GLY A 70 -7.61 0.77 10.23
C GLY A 70 -7.70 -0.07 8.95
N LEU A 71 -6.69 -0.90 8.67
CA LEU A 71 -6.63 -1.71 7.45
C LEU A 71 -7.74 -2.76 7.37
N VAL A 72 -8.13 -3.37 8.49
CA VAL A 72 -9.10 -4.49 8.51
C VAL A 72 -10.56 -4.05 8.72
N GLN A 73 -10.84 -2.76 8.90
CA GLN A 73 -12.23 -2.30 9.08
C GLN A 73 -13.08 -2.57 7.83
N LYS A 74 -14.36 -2.88 8.03
CA LYS A 74 -15.31 -3.11 6.91
C LYS A 74 -15.66 -1.83 6.14
N GLU A 75 -15.71 -0.71 6.86
CA GLU A 75 -16.07 0.59 6.31
C GLU A 75 -14.97 1.15 5.40
N PRO A 76 -15.31 1.99 4.41
CA PRO A 76 -14.30 2.76 3.67
C PRO A 76 -13.52 3.69 4.61
N LEU A 77 -12.19 3.67 4.54
CA LEU A 77 -11.34 4.52 5.38
C LEU A 77 -10.21 5.16 4.59
N TRP A 78 -10.05 6.47 4.83
CA TRP A 78 -8.86 7.22 4.44
C TRP A 78 -7.89 7.29 5.61
N ILE A 79 -6.89 6.42 5.60
CA ILE A 79 -5.92 6.22 6.68
C ILE A 79 -4.76 7.20 6.50
N THR A 80 -4.48 7.97 7.54
CA THR A 80 -3.39 8.95 7.63
C THR A 80 -2.56 8.72 8.89
N PHE A 81 -1.46 9.44 9.03
CA PHE A 81 -0.51 9.26 10.12
C PHE A 81 -0.32 10.57 10.88
N ALA A 82 -0.37 10.50 12.22
CA ALA A 82 -0.29 11.68 13.07
C ALA A 82 1.10 12.34 13.10
N ARG A 83 2.14 11.57 12.81
CA ARG A 83 3.56 11.95 12.85
C ARG A 83 4.40 10.94 12.08
N ASP A 84 5.66 11.27 11.88
CA ASP A 84 6.67 10.33 11.38
C ASP A 84 6.71 9.08 12.25
N MET A 85 6.77 7.91 11.60
CA MET A 85 6.81 6.65 12.32
C MET A 85 7.33 5.49 11.50
N THR A 86 7.88 4.49 12.20
CA THR A 86 8.27 3.21 11.64
C THR A 86 7.41 2.10 12.24
N ILE A 87 6.68 1.39 11.39
CA ILE A 87 5.73 0.34 11.75
C ILE A 87 6.36 -1.01 11.40
N ARG A 88 6.69 -1.78 12.44
CA ARG A 88 7.26 -3.13 12.33
C ARG A 88 6.20 -4.14 12.70
N SER A 89 5.51 -4.66 11.70
CA SER A 89 4.42 -5.62 11.93
C SER A 89 4.96 -7.03 12.15
N LYS A 90 4.28 -7.80 13.00
CA LYS A 90 4.67 -9.17 13.37
C LYS A 90 4.10 -10.23 12.44
N GLN A 91 3.03 -9.88 11.74
CA GLN A 91 2.27 -10.71 10.79
C GLN A 91 1.79 -9.80 9.66
N GLU A 92 1.52 -10.36 8.49
CA GLU A 92 1.10 -9.61 7.30
C GLU A 92 0.03 -8.55 7.59
N LEU A 93 0.18 -7.37 6.99
CA LEU A 93 -0.79 -6.28 7.08
C LEU A 93 -1.86 -6.47 6.01
N LEU A 94 -2.86 -7.30 6.34
CA LEU A 94 -4.01 -7.53 5.48
C LEU A 94 -4.80 -6.23 5.27
N VAL A 95 -5.01 -5.86 4.02
CA VAL A 95 -5.74 -4.65 3.63
C VAL A 95 -7.14 -5.03 3.14
N ALA A 96 -8.18 -4.60 3.84
CA ALA A 96 -9.56 -4.79 3.40
C ALA A 96 -9.91 -3.88 2.21
N SER A 97 -11.05 -4.13 1.55
CA SER A 97 -11.53 -3.28 0.45
C SER A 97 -11.78 -1.82 0.88
N ARG A 98 -11.73 -0.91 -0.10
CA ARG A 98 -12.05 0.52 0.05
C ARG A 98 -11.16 1.20 1.09
N LYS A 99 -9.85 1.01 0.97
CA LYS A 99 -8.85 1.60 1.85
C LYS A 99 -7.94 2.52 1.07
N THR A 100 -7.61 3.64 1.68
CA THR A 100 -6.47 4.45 1.27
C THR A 100 -5.49 4.55 2.42
N VAL A 101 -4.25 4.14 2.19
CA VAL A 101 -3.12 4.43 3.10
C VAL A 101 -2.38 5.63 2.52
N ASP A 102 -2.48 6.78 3.18
CA ASP A 102 -1.95 8.06 2.70
C ASP A 102 -0.87 8.59 3.65
N GLY A 103 0.39 8.41 3.25
CA GLY A 103 1.56 8.89 3.99
C GLY A 103 1.84 10.39 3.87
N ARG A 104 1.09 11.16 3.06
CA ARG A 104 1.41 12.59 2.89
C ARG A 104 1.33 13.34 4.22
N GLY A 105 2.39 14.10 4.51
CA GLY A 105 2.51 14.91 5.72
C GLY A 105 3.23 14.21 6.89
N ALA A 106 3.72 12.99 6.70
CA ALA A 106 4.56 12.28 7.66
C ALA A 106 5.54 11.35 6.93
N ASP A 107 6.74 11.18 7.49
CA ASP A 107 7.69 10.17 7.03
C ASP A 107 7.32 8.81 7.64
N VAL A 108 6.62 7.99 6.86
CA VAL A 108 6.10 6.69 7.28
C VAL A 108 6.90 5.57 6.63
N VAL A 109 7.47 4.71 7.48
CA VAL A 109 8.17 3.49 7.07
C VAL A 109 7.38 2.28 7.54
N VAL A 110 7.06 1.36 6.64
CA VAL A 110 6.47 0.05 6.94
C VAL A 110 7.49 -1.03 6.61
N GLY A 111 7.59 -2.04 7.47
CA GLY A 111 8.57 -3.11 7.37
C GLY A 111 9.68 -2.94 8.41
N ASP A 112 10.92 -2.75 7.97
CA ASP A 112 12.13 -2.62 8.79
C ASP A 112 12.37 -3.84 9.69
N GLY A 113 12.36 -5.03 9.07
CA GLY A 113 12.52 -6.33 9.71
C GLY A 113 11.20 -7.02 10.07
N GLY A 114 10.06 -6.35 9.89
CA GLY A 114 8.72 -6.93 10.01
C GLY A 114 8.11 -7.32 8.66
N THR A 115 6.87 -7.80 8.73
CA THR A 115 6.03 -8.11 7.56
C THR A 115 5.42 -6.84 6.95
N CYS A 116 4.89 -6.93 5.73
CA CYS A 116 4.38 -5.78 4.97
C CYS A 116 2.97 -6.03 4.43
N PHE A 117 2.57 -5.38 3.33
CA PHE A 117 1.17 -5.30 2.92
C PHE A 117 0.71 -6.49 2.09
N VAL A 118 -0.51 -6.97 2.36
CA VAL A 118 -1.18 -7.99 1.56
C VAL A 118 -2.58 -7.52 1.18
N VAL A 119 -2.81 -7.42 -0.14
CA VAL A 119 -4.07 -7.03 -0.77
C VAL A 119 -4.64 -8.28 -1.44
N ARG A 120 -5.45 -9.04 -0.69
CA ARG A 120 -5.93 -10.37 -1.10
C ARG A 120 -7.45 -10.42 -1.14
N ASN A 121 -8.04 -10.85 -2.26
CA ASN A 121 -9.49 -11.00 -2.45
C ASN A 121 -10.29 -9.72 -2.15
N VAL A 122 -9.77 -8.55 -2.53
CA VAL A 122 -10.38 -7.24 -2.21
C VAL A 122 -10.41 -6.31 -3.42
N SER A 123 -11.09 -5.18 -3.27
CA SER A 123 -11.15 -4.15 -4.31
C SER A 123 -10.95 -2.74 -3.75
N ASP A 124 -10.55 -1.84 -4.64
CA ASP A 124 -10.43 -0.40 -4.37
C ASP A 124 -9.47 -0.09 -3.23
N VAL A 125 -8.18 -0.32 -3.47
CA VAL A 125 -7.11 -0.06 -2.50
C VAL A 125 -6.11 0.93 -3.09
N ILE A 126 -5.82 1.98 -2.33
CA ILE A 126 -4.76 2.96 -2.64
C ILE A 126 -3.68 2.87 -1.57
N ILE A 127 -2.43 2.69 -1.97
CA ILE A 127 -1.26 2.79 -1.09
C ILE A 127 -0.39 3.91 -1.64
N HIS A 128 -0.26 5.00 -0.88
CA HIS A 128 0.30 6.25 -1.37
C HIS A 128 1.31 6.87 -0.42
N GLY A 129 2.47 7.24 -0.95
CA GLY A 129 3.40 8.15 -0.25
C GLY A 129 4.06 7.57 0.99
N ILE A 130 4.30 6.26 1.03
CA ILE A 130 4.97 5.59 2.15
C ILE A 130 6.26 4.89 1.70
N THR A 131 7.19 4.70 2.63
CA THR A 131 8.38 3.86 2.41
C THR A 131 8.09 2.46 2.89
N ILE A 132 8.30 1.46 2.04
CA ILE A 132 8.15 0.03 2.34
C ILE A 132 9.51 -0.60 2.15
N ARG A 133 10.15 -1.02 3.24
CA ARG A 133 11.51 -1.55 3.14
C ARG A 133 11.81 -2.62 4.15
N GLY A 134 12.75 -3.50 3.84
CA GLY A 134 13.20 -4.51 4.81
C GLY A 134 12.09 -5.49 5.22
N CYS A 135 11.15 -5.76 4.32
CA CYS A 135 10.07 -6.73 4.56
C CYS A 135 10.66 -8.13 4.71
N ARG A 136 10.17 -8.88 5.69
CA ARG A 136 10.61 -10.24 6.02
C ARG A 136 9.37 -11.13 6.20
N PRO A 137 9.46 -12.42 5.88
CA PRO A 137 8.43 -13.38 6.25
C PRO A 137 8.07 -13.30 7.72
N ALA A 138 6.78 -13.48 8.04
CA ALA A 138 6.34 -13.73 9.41
C ALA A 138 7.18 -14.87 10.03
N GLN A 139 7.61 -14.69 11.29
CA GLN A 139 8.23 -15.82 12.00
C GLN A 139 7.20 -16.94 12.13
N ALA A 140 7.55 -18.13 11.65
CA ALA A 140 6.67 -19.29 11.66
C ALA A 140 6.15 -19.57 13.07
N THR A 141 4.89 -19.26 13.32
CA THR A 141 4.15 -19.85 14.43
C THR A 141 3.82 -21.27 14.00
N SER A 142 4.24 -22.26 14.76
CA SER A 142 4.15 -23.68 14.44
C SER A 142 2.69 -24.16 14.30
N SER A 143 2.04 -23.87 13.17
CA SER A 143 0.83 -24.52 12.66
C SER A 143 0.26 -23.77 11.45
N GLU A 144 0.09 -24.52 10.35
CA GLU A 144 -0.94 -24.39 9.31
C GLU A 144 -0.56 -23.85 7.91
N SER A 145 -0.80 -24.75 6.94
CA SER A 145 -1.11 -24.64 5.50
C SER A 145 -0.07 -24.12 4.51
N ASP A 146 0.27 -24.98 3.55
CA ASP A 146 1.01 -24.77 2.30
C ASP A 146 0.29 -23.84 1.28
N ASP A 147 -0.66 -23.00 1.71
CA ASP A 147 -1.36 -22.08 0.82
C ASP A 147 -0.79 -20.66 0.98
N GLU A 148 0.25 -20.38 0.20
CA GLU A 148 0.89 -19.07 -0.01
C GLU A 148 1.51 -18.49 1.28
N SER A 149 2.66 -19.05 1.66
CA SER A 149 3.52 -18.52 2.73
C SER A 149 3.91 -17.07 2.46
N ASP A 150 3.89 -16.22 3.48
CA ASP A 150 4.48 -14.87 3.43
C ASP A 150 5.95 -14.96 2.98
N GLU A 151 6.24 -14.57 1.74
CA GLU A 151 7.59 -14.62 1.16
C GLU A 151 8.42 -13.39 1.57
N GLY A 152 7.82 -12.44 2.29
CA GLY A 152 8.44 -11.19 2.70
C GLY A 152 8.45 -10.13 1.59
N ASP A 153 7.39 -10.10 0.79
CA ASP A 153 7.14 -9.08 -0.22
C ASP A 153 6.89 -7.69 0.40
N GLY A 154 7.18 -6.63 -0.37
CA GLY A 154 6.75 -5.27 -0.01
C GLY A 154 5.23 -5.10 -0.05
N ILE A 155 4.62 -5.45 -1.19
CA ILE A 155 3.18 -5.44 -1.40
C ILE A 155 2.80 -6.68 -2.23
N ALA A 156 2.10 -7.63 -1.64
CA ALA A 156 1.50 -8.73 -2.39
C ALA A 156 0.05 -8.40 -2.79
N VAL A 157 -0.28 -8.52 -4.07
CA VAL A 157 -1.63 -8.31 -4.62
C VAL A 157 -2.12 -9.60 -5.26
N PHE A 158 -3.13 -10.21 -4.66
CA PHE A 158 -3.67 -11.51 -5.08
C PHE A 158 -5.18 -11.44 -5.26
N HIS A 159 -5.68 -11.91 -6.40
CA HIS A 159 -7.11 -11.97 -6.73
C HIS A 159 -7.88 -10.68 -6.38
N SER A 160 -7.29 -9.54 -6.73
CA SER A 160 -7.81 -8.22 -6.36
C SER A 160 -7.99 -7.32 -7.59
N THR A 161 -8.88 -6.33 -7.47
CA THR A 161 -9.18 -5.40 -8.57
C THR A 161 -9.16 -3.95 -8.11
N ASN A 162 -8.81 -3.03 -9.00
CA ASN A 162 -8.71 -1.59 -8.70
C ASN A 162 -7.72 -1.35 -7.55
N VAL A 163 -6.44 -1.54 -7.84
CA VAL A 163 -5.35 -1.30 -6.87
C VAL A 163 -4.42 -0.24 -7.44
N TRP A 164 -4.12 0.77 -6.65
CA TRP A 164 -3.22 1.85 -7.03
C TRP A 164 -2.13 2.04 -5.99
N VAL A 165 -0.88 1.75 -6.38
CA VAL A 165 0.30 2.05 -5.58
C VAL A 165 0.99 3.26 -6.21
N ASP A 166 1.08 4.37 -5.46
CA ASP A 166 1.62 5.63 -5.96
C ASP A 166 2.63 6.25 -5.01
N HIS A 167 3.68 6.88 -5.55
CA HIS A 167 4.65 7.66 -4.78
C HIS A 167 5.27 6.91 -3.58
N CYS A 168 5.37 5.58 -3.68
CA CYS A 168 6.00 4.77 -2.66
C CYS A 168 7.49 4.54 -2.96
N THR A 169 8.28 4.42 -1.91
CA THR A 169 9.67 3.95 -2.00
C THR A 169 9.71 2.50 -1.56
N LEU A 170 10.21 1.59 -2.40
CA LEU A 170 10.27 0.16 -2.12
C LEU A 170 11.70 -0.37 -2.20
N GLU A 171 12.21 -0.94 -1.10
CA GLU A 171 13.64 -1.27 -0.99
C GLU A 171 13.92 -2.51 -0.12
N ALA A 172 14.89 -3.32 -0.54
CA ALA A 172 15.49 -4.38 0.30
C ALA A 172 14.48 -5.32 1.01
N CYS A 173 13.39 -5.69 0.34
CA CYS A 173 12.49 -6.74 0.82
C CYS A 173 13.15 -8.12 0.69
N ALA A 174 12.66 -9.13 1.42
CA ALA A 174 13.24 -10.46 1.38
C ALA A 174 13.06 -11.12 0.00
N ASP A 175 11.87 -10.98 -0.58
CA ASP A 175 11.53 -11.53 -1.90
C ASP A 175 11.19 -10.42 -2.91
N GLY A 176 9.92 -10.24 -3.30
CA GLY A 176 9.47 -9.22 -4.24
C GLY A 176 9.31 -7.83 -3.60
N LEU A 177 9.39 -6.79 -4.43
CA LEU A 177 8.92 -5.46 -4.00
C LEU A 177 7.41 -5.36 -4.11
N ILE A 178 6.86 -5.76 -5.27
CA ILE A 178 5.42 -5.78 -5.54
C ILE A 178 5.13 -6.99 -6.43
N ASP A 179 4.29 -7.90 -5.94
CA ASP A 179 3.85 -9.08 -6.67
C ASP A 179 2.35 -8.95 -6.98
N VAL A 180 1.98 -9.18 -8.24
CA VAL A 180 0.60 -9.07 -8.72
C VAL A 180 0.22 -10.38 -9.40
N THR A 181 -0.55 -11.21 -8.70
CA THR A 181 -0.83 -12.60 -9.09
C THR A 181 -2.33 -12.92 -8.93
N GLY A 182 -2.71 -14.18 -9.15
CA GLY A 182 -4.06 -14.68 -8.88
C GLY A 182 -5.17 -14.02 -9.72
N ALA A 183 -4.91 -13.70 -10.99
CA ALA A 183 -5.85 -12.99 -11.89
C ALA A 183 -6.27 -11.59 -11.40
N SER A 184 -5.41 -10.91 -10.63
CA SER A 184 -5.61 -9.50 -10.29
C SER A 184 -5.66 -8.62 -11.55
N THR A 185 -6.52 -7.60 -11.54
CA THR A 185 -6.75 -6.72 -12.69
C THR A 185 -6.93 -5.26 -12.26
N ASN A 186 -6.92 -4.33 -13.22
CA ASN A 186 -7.04 -2.88 -12.94
C ASN A 186 -6.03 -2.38 -11.89
N VAL A 187 -4.77 -2.80 -12.02
CA VAL A 187 -3.69 -2.39 -11.14
C VAL A 187 -2.82 -1.33 -11.82
N THR A 188 -2.56 -0.22 -11.13
CA THR A 188 -1.58 0.79 -11.54
C THR A 188 -0.48 0.91 -10.49
N LEU A 189 0.78 0.89 -10.93
CA LEU A 189 1.95 1.23 -10.13
C LEU A 189 2.57 2.50 -10.73
N SER A 190 2.63 3.61 -9.99
CA SER A 190 3.12 4.89 -10.51
C SER A 190 4.05 5.62 -9.53
N ASN A 191 5.00 6.39 -10.07
CA ASN A 191 5.93 7.22 -9.28
C ASN A 191 6.69 6.45 -8.17
N ILE A 192 7.05 5.20 -8.44
CA ILE A 192 7.73 4.32 -7.47
C ILE A 192 9.24 4.49 -7.55
N LEU A 193 9.90 4.74 -6.41
CA LEU A 193 11.36 4.64 -6.28
C LEU A 193 11.75 3.24 -5.82
N ARG A 194 12.73 2.60 -6.47
CA ARG A 194 13.11 1.21 -6.19
C ARG A 194 14.61 1.06 -6.03
N ASN A 195 15.03 0.31 -5.01
CA ASN A 195 16.40 -0.17 -4.84
C ASN A 195 16.35 -1.60 -4.28
N HIS A 196 16.35 -2.59 -5.17
CA HIS A 196 16.24 -4.00 -4.81
C HIS A 196 16.85 -4.90 -5.88
N ASN A 197 17.49 -5.98 -5.44
CA ASN A 197 18.14 -6.96 -6.31
C ASN A 197 17.39 -8.28 -6.23
N LYS A 198 16.24 -8.37 -6.93
CA LYS A 198 15.72 -9.67 -7.37
C LYS A 198 16.17 -9.85 -8.81
N ASP A 199 17.23 -10.66 -8.99
CA ASP A 199 17.76 -11.04 -10.30
C ASP A 199 16.74 -11.95 -11.02
N ASP A 200 15.73 -11.37 -11.68
CA ASP A 200 14.79 -12.13 -12.52
C ASP A 200 14.49 -11.40 -13.83
N ALA A 201 15.49 -11.33 -14.71
CA ALA A 201 15.33 -11.04 -16.13
C ALA A 201 14.64 -12.18 -16.92
N ALA A 202 13.90 -13.09 -16.27
CA ALA A 202 13.31 -14.28 -16.90
C ALA A 202 11.80 -14.49 -16.65
N TRP A 203 11.16 -13.81 -15.70
CA TRP A 203 9.78 -14.14 -15.29
C TRP A 203 8.68 -13.17 -15.74
N ALA A 204 8.98 -11.91 -16.06
CA ALA A 204 7.96 -10.89 -16.35
C ALA A 204 7.27 -10.99 -17.74
N GLN A 205 7.45 -12.07 -18.52
CA GLN A 205 6.84 -12.22 -19.85
C GLN A 205 6.06 -13.53 -20.10
N ARG A 206 5.83 -14.39 -19.11
CA ARG A 206 5.06 -15.63 -19.33
C ARG A 206 3.92 -15.82 -18.34
N ARG A 207 2.82 -15.07 -18.52
CA ARG A 207 1.42 -15.56 -18.43
C ARG A 207 0.42 -14.43 -18.70
N PHE A 208 0.46 -13.90 -19.92
CA PHE A 208 -0.71 -13.26 -20.52
C PHE A 208 -1.17 -14.13 -21.70
N HIS A 209 -1.57 -15.38 -21.48
CA HIS A 209 -2.23 -16.17 -22.53
C HIS A 209 -3.29 -17.10 -21.91
N ARG A 210 -4.54 -16.76 -22.27
CA ARG A 210 -5.84 -17.45 -22.12
C ARG A 210 -6.46 -17.51 -20.74
#